data_AF-A0A2H0P758-F1
#
_entry.id   AF-A0A2H0P758-F1
#
_cell.length_a   1.000
_cell.length_b   1.000
_cell.length_c   1.000
_cell.angle_alpha   90.00
_cell.angle_beta   90.00
_cell.angle_gamma   90.00
#
_symmetry.space_group_name_H-M   'P 1'
#
loop_
_entity.id
_entity.type
_entity.pdbx_description
1 polymer ?
#
loop_
_entity_poly.entity_id
_entity_poly.type
_entity_poly.pdbx_seq_one_letter_code
_entity_poly.pdbx_strand_id
1 'polypeptide(L)'
;MTRYRVEREYSKAFPSWTQTMMLGFKRGRLVDIQVIYNADRSGKITPEELARDLSLTYGECSRSGDKFWWADDETVMRVFPVEVPTLKDGVRGVAWRTSIQILDKDLYKRTDSSGPEGDRD
;
A
#
# COMPACT_ATOMS: atom_id res chain seq x y z
N MET A 1 11.47 -11.72 -4.02
CA MET A 1 9.98 -11.75 -4.00
C MET A 1 9.52 -11.39 -5.40
N THR A 2 8.53 -12.09 -5.93
CA THR A 2 7.94 -11.78 -7.24
C THR A 2 6.65 -11.00 -7.03
N ARG A 3 6.47 -9.86 -7.68
CA ARG A 3 5.24 -9.05 -7.59
C ARG A 3 4.47 -9.09 -8.89
N TYR A 4 3.17 -9.33 -8.78
CA TYR A 4 2.24 -9.30 -9.89
C TYR A 4 1.33 -8.09 -9.74
N ARG A 5 1.20 -7.32 -10.82
CA ARG A 5 0.23 -6.23 -10.93
C ARG A 5 -1.04 -6.80 -11.53
N VAL A 6 -2.14 -6.71 -10.80
CA VAL A 6 -3.46 -7.12 -11.25
C VAL A 6 -4.30 -5.87 -11.46
N GLU A 7 -4.80 -5.71 -12.68
CA GLU A 7 -5.72 -4.67 -13.07
C GLU A 7 -7.07 -5.28 -13.42
N ARG A 8 -8.12 -4.46 -13.33
CA ARG A 8 -9.49 -4.89 -13.54
C ARG A 8 -9.69 -5.65 -14.85
N GLU A 9 -9.06 -5.19 -15.93
CA GLU A 9 -9.15 -5.77 -17.28
C GLU A 9 -8.71 -7.24 -17.35
N TYR A 10 -7.84 -7.67 -16.44
CA TYR A 10 -7.28 -9.02 -16.42
C TYR A 10 -7.99 -9.97 -15.44
N SER A 11 -9.13 -9.55 -14.87
CA SER A 11 -9.79 -10.28 -13.79
C SER A 11 -11.28 -10.47 -14.07
N LYS A 12 -11.81 -11.67 -13.74
CA LYS A 12 -13.25 -11.96 -13.87
C LYS A 12 -14.11 -11.14 -12.90
N ALA A 13 -13.56 -10.86 -11.73
CA ALA A 13 -14.16 -10.02 -10.70
C ALA A 13 -13.06 -9.17 -10.07
N PHE A 14 -13.34 -7.88 -9.89
CA PHE A 14 -12.43 -6.92 -9.28
C PHE A 14 -13.21 -5.95 -8.39
N PRO A 15 -12.71 -5.60 -7.19
CA PRO A 15 -13.41 -4.65 -6.35
C PRO A 15 -13.59 -3.30 -7.05
N SER A 16 -14.80 -2.76 -7.03
CA SER A 16 -15.17 -1.56 -7.79
C SER A 16 -14.38 -0.30 -7.40
N TRP A 17 -13.94 -0.24 -6.15
CA TRP A 17 -13.17 0.86 -5.55
C TRP A 17 -11.65 0.70 -5.71
N THR A 18 -11.19 -0.40 -6.32
CA THR A 18 -9.77 -0.68 -6.54
C THR A 18 -9.37 -0.32 -7.96
N GLN A 19 -8.25 0.37 -8.12
CA GLN A 19 -7.61 0.62 -9.41
C GLN A 19 -6.61 -0.49 -9.75
N THR A 20 -5.80 -0.88 -8.78
CA THR A 20 -4.74 -1.86 -8.98
C THR A 20 -4.54 -2.66 -7.69
N MET A 21 -4.28 -3.97 -7.84
CA MET A 21 -3.80 -4.81 -6.75
C MET A 21 -2.37 -5.26 -7.05
N MET A 22 -1.48 -5.16 -6.09
CA MET A 22 -0.14 -5.75 -6.16
C MET A 22 -0.10 -6.98 -5.28
N LEU A 23 0.24 -8.13 -5.87
CA LEU A 23 0.34 -9.41 -5.16
C LEU A 23 1.80 -9.86 -5.14
N GLY A 24 2.42 -9.90 -3.97
CA GLY A 24 3.80 -10.34 -3.76
C GLY A 24 3.88 -11.79 -3.28
N PHE A 25 4.61 -12.62 -4.01
CA PHE A 25 4.84 -14.02 -3.70
C PHE A 25 6.30 -14.29 -3.34
N LYS A 26 6.50 -15.12 -2.30
CA LYS A 26 7.81 -15.63 -1.86
C LYS A 26 7.74 -17.14 -1.75
N ARG A 27 8.54 -17.87 -2.54
CA ARG A 27 8.54 -19.34 -2.59
C ARG A 27 7.13 -19.94 -2.80
N GLY A 28 6.38 -19.36 -3.73
CA GLY A 28 5.00 -19.79 -4.05
C GLY A 28 3.92 -19.36 -3.06
N ARG A 29 4.27 -18.75 -1.92
CA ARG A 29 3.30 -18.24 -0.93
C ARG A 29 3.03 -16.76 -1.15
N LEU A 30 1.76 -16.36 -1.10
CA LEU A 30 1.34 -14.95 -1.08
C LEU A 30 1.71 -14.35 0.29
N VAL A 31 2.49 -13.27 0.28
CA VAL A 31 3.08 -12.66 1.48
C VAL A 31 2.94 -11.14 1.51
N ASP A 32 2.36 -10.56 0.48
CA ASP A 32 2.16 -9.11 0.33
C ASP A 32 0.95 -8.88 -0.57
N ILE A 33 -0.02 -8.14 -0.08
CA ILE A 33 -1.20 -7.71 -0.81
C ILE A 33 -1.29 -6.19 -0.62
N GLN A 34 -1.15 -5.45 -1.71
CA GLN A 34 -1.41 -4.02 -1.74
C GLN A 34 -2.64 -3.75 -2.60
N VAL A 35 -3.55 -2.94 -2.08
CA VAL A 35 -4.74 -2.47 -2.78
C VAL A 35 -4.62 -0.96 -2.94
N ILE A 36 -4.57 -0.51 -4.19
CA ILE A 36 -4.52 0.90 -4.55
C ILE A 36 -5.92 1.33 -4.96
N TYR A 37 -6.46 2.32 -4.27
CA TYR A 37 -7.82 2.79 -4.50
C TYR A 37 -7.91 3.55 -5.82
N ASN A 38 -9.07 3.52 -6.45
CA ASN A 38 -9.32 4.31 -7.64
C ASN A 38 -9.42 5.81 -7.32
N ALA A 39 -9.46 6.64 -8.37
CA ALA A 39 -9.48 8.11 -8.22
C ALA A 39 -10.69 8.59 -7.41
N ASP A 40 -11.88 8.06 -7.68
CA ASP A 40 -13.11 8.43 -6.97
C ASP A 40 -13.03 8.12 -5.47
N ARG A 41 -12.55 6.92 -5.12
CA ARG A 41 -12.41 6.51 -3.72
C ARG A 41 -11.29 7.28 -3.02
N SER A 42 -10.15 7.48 -3.69
CA SER A 42 -9.02 8.24 -3.12
C SER A 42 -9.35 9.72 -2.89
N GLY A 43 -10.25 10.29 -3.70
CA GLY A 43 -10.74 11.66 -3.50
C GLY A 43 -11.75 11.80 -2.35
N LYS A 44 -12.31 10.68 -1.86
CA LYS A 44 -13.29 10.66 -0.76
C LYS A 44 -12.73 10.13 0.56
N ILE A 45 -11.67 9.33 0.50
CA ILE A 45 -11.03 8.72 1.65
C ILE A 45 -9.53 8.87 1.51
N THR A 46 -8.96 9.80 2.27
CA THR A 46 -7.50 9.99 2.35
C THR A 46 -6.84 8.86 3.17
N PRO A 47 -5.50 8.70 3.10
CA PRO A 47 -4.78 7.79 3.99
C PRO A 47 -5.06 8.04 5.48
N GLU A 48 -5.14 9.31 5.90
CA GLU A 48 -5.45 9.70 7.28
C GLU A 48 -6.85 9.27 7.69
N GLU A 49 -7.85 9.51 6.83
CA GLU A 49 -9.23 9.13 7.11
C GLU A 49 -9.38 7.60 7.19
N LEU A 50 -8.78 6.88 6.25
CA LEU A 50 -8.77 5.42 6.29
C LEU A 50 -8.06 4.92 7.56
N ALA A 51 -6.94 5.54 7.95
CA ALA A 51 -6.22 5.14 9.15
C ALA A 51 -7.02 5.41 10.44
N ARG A 52 -7.72 6.55 10.51
CA ARG A 52 -8.65 6.84 11.60
C ARG A 52 -9.75 5.78 11.68
N ASP A 53 -10.37 5.45 10.56
CA ASP A 53 -11.46 4.47 10.51
C ASP A 53 -10.98 3.07 10.93
N LEU A 54 -9.79 2.66 10.47
CA LEU A 54 -9.17 1.40 10.89
C LEU A 54 -8.79 1.41 12.36
N SER A 55 -8.40 2.56 12.93
CA SER A 55 -8.03 2.67 14.34
C SER A 55 -9.21 2.38 15.28
N LEU A 56 -10.45 2.61 14.83
CA LEU A 56 -11.65 2.22 15.57
C LEU A 56 -11.78 0.69 15.71
N THR A 57 -11.18 -0.07 14.79
CA THR A 57 -11.25 -1.55 14.78
C THR A 57 -9.98 -2.19 15.34
N TYR A 58 -8.81 -1.68 14.98
CA TYR A 58 -7.51 -2.29 15.26
C TYR A 58 -6.70 -1.57 16.36
N GLY A 59 -7.27 -0.53 16.98
CA GLY A 59 -6.58 0.29 17.96
C GLY A 59 -5.67 1.35 17.32
N GLU A 60 -4.92 2.07 18.14
CA GLU A 60 -4.06 3.16 17.68
C GLU A 60 -2.95 2.66 16.74
N CYS A 61 -2.78 3.35 15.60
CA CYS A 61 -1.70 3.07 14.67
C CYS A 61 -0.37 3.68 15.11
N SER A 62 0.73 3.07 14.70
CA SER A 62 2.00 3.78 14.58
C SER A 62 2.01 4.68 13.35
N ARG A 63 2.78 5.78 13.39
CA ARG A 63 2.83 6.77 12.31
C ARG A 63 4.24 7.27 12.05
N SER A 64 4.57 7.47 10.78
CA SER A 64 5.75 8.21 10.31
C SER A 64 5.38 8.97 9.04
N GLY A 65 5.35 10.30 9.11
CA GLY A 65 4.88 11.15 8.02
C GLY A 65 3.42 10.91 7.65
N ASP A 66 3.18 10.51 6.40
CA ASP A 66 1.89 10.16 5.78
C ASP A 66 1.60 8.65 5.78
N LYS A 67 2.42 7.87 6.51
CA LYS A 67 2.30 6.41 6.61
C LYS A 67 1.81 6.02 7.98
N PHE A 68 0.82 5.15 8.00
CA PHE A 68 0.18 4.60 9.20
C PHE A 68 0.32 3.08 9.17
N TRP A 69 0.60 2.45 10.31
CA TRP A 69 0.67 0.99 10.36
C TRP A 69 0.28 0.39 11.71
N TRP A 70 -0.15 -0.87 11.62
CA TRP A 70 -0.41 -1.78 12.73
C TRP A 70 0.39 -3.04 12.48
N ALA A 71 0.85 -3.68 13.55
CA ALA A 71 1.57 -4.93 13.45
C ALA A 71 1.07 -5.88 14.55
N ASP A 72 0.85 -7.13 14.18
CA ASP A 72 0.71 -8.24 15.12
C ASP A 72 1.99 -9.08 15.12
N ASP A 73 1.91 -10.33 15.56
CA ASP A 73 3.07 -11.23 15.62
C ASP A 73 3.61 -11.60 14.24
N GLU A 74 2.75 -11.68 13.21
CA GLU A 74 3.08 -12.25 11.90
C GLU A 74 2.94 -11.26 10.74
N THR A 75 2.11 -10.23 10.88
CA THR A 75 1.68 -9.36 9.80
C THR A 75 1.83 -7.88 10.14
N VAL A 76 1.96 -7.08 9.09
CA VAL A 76 1.90 -5.62 9.16
C VAL A 76 0.83 -5.14 8.20
N MET A 77 -0.10 -4.34 8.70
CA MET A 77 -1.05 -3.59 7.88
C MET A 77 -0.59 -2.14 7.79
N ARG A 78 -0.57 -1.58 6.58
CA ARG A 78 -0.14 -0.21 6.31
C ARG A 78 -1.18 0.55 5.50
N VAL A 79 -1.29 1.83 5.77
CA VAL A 79 -2.03 2.80 4.98
C VAL A 79 -1.12 3.96 4.64
N PHE A 80 -1.04 4.32 3.36
CA PHE A 80 -0.13 5.36 2.87
C PHE A 80 -0.57 5.86 1.48
N PRO A 81 -0.17 7.08 1.08
CA PRO A 81 -0.34 7.53 -0.29
C PRO A 81 0.67 6.86 -1.21
N VAL A 82 0.24 6.51 -2.42
CA VAL A 82 1.10 5.95 -3.47
C VAL A 82 0.98 6.77 -4.75
N GLU A 83 2.12 7.00 -5.40
CA GLU A 83 2.14 7.60 -6.73
C GLU A 83 1.73 6.57 -7.78
N VAL A 84 0.73 6.92 -8.59
CA VAL A 84 0.31 6.12 -9.73
C VAL A 84 0.60 6.90 -11.01
N PRO A 85 1.35 6.32 -11.97
CA PRO A 85 1.56 6.94 -13.26
C PRO A 85 0.23 7.19 -13.97
N THR A 86 0.06 8.39 -14.52
CA THR A 86 -1.10 8.75 -15.32
C THR A 86 -0.67 9.34 -16.66
N LEU A 87 -1.51 9.15 -17.67
CA LEU A 87 -1.38 9.80 -18.96
C LEU A 87 -2.66 10.61 -19.17
N LYS A 88 -2.53 11.94 -19.18
CA LYS A 88 -3.65 12.85 -19.42
C LYS A 88 -3.27 13.78 -20.56
N ASP A 89 -4.07 13.80 -21.62
CA ASP A 89 -3.86 14.64 -22.79
C ASP A 89 -2.47 14.48 -23.43
N GLY A 90 -1.94 13.26 -23.43
CA GLY A 90 -0.61 12.95 -23.95
C GLY A 90 0.57 13.32 -23.03
N VAL A 91 0.30 13.98 -21.90
CA VAL A 91 1.29 14.35 -20.90
C VAL A 91 1.39 13.28 -19.82
N ARG A 92 2.62 12.80 -19.57
CA ARG A 92 2.91 11.89 -18.46
C ARG A 92 2.88 12.68 -17.15
N GLY A 93 2.12 12.18 -16.20
CA GLY A 93 2.04 12.74 -14.85
C GLY A 93 2.01 11.64 -13.79
N VAL A 94 1.92 12.08 -12.54
CA VAL A 94 1.70 11.21 -11.38
C VAL A 94 0.44 11.66 -10.68
N ALA A 95 -0.33 10.70 -10.18
CA ALA A 95 -1.49 10.97 -9.35
C ALA A 95 -1.36 10.21 -8.04
N TRP A 96 -1.62 10.89 -6.93
CA TRP A 96 -1.62 10.28 -5.60
C TRP A 96 -2.90 9.48 -5.39
N ARG A 97 -2.76 8.27 -4.83
CA ARG A 97 -3.86 7.38 -4.48
C ARG A 97 -3.71 6.88 -3.05
N THR A 98 -4.85 6.67 -2.39
CA THR A 98 -4.87 5.99 -1.10
C THR A 98 -4.56 4.51 -1.32
N SER A 99 -3.65 3.96 -0.53
CA SER A 99 -3.28 2.55 -0.58
C SER A 99 -3.40 1.92 0.79
N ILE A 100 -3.90 0.69 0.82
CA ILE A 100 -3.79 -0.22 1.97
C ILE A 100 -2.95 -1.42 1.59
N GLN A 101 -2.11 -1.88 2.50
CA GLN A 101 -1.24 -3.03 2.27
C GLN A 101 -1.19 -3.92 3.48
N ILE A 102 -1.25 -5.23 3.26
CA ILE A 102 -1.00 -6.25 4.28
C ILE A 102 0.18 -7.07 3.80
N LEU A 103 1.19 -7.23 4.64
CA LEU A 103 2.39 -7.99 4.33
C LEU A 103 2.88 -8.77 5.54
N ASP A 104 3.60 -9.85 5.25
CA ASP A 104 4.36 -10.61 6.23
C ASP A 104 5.39 -9.70 6.93
N LYS A 105 5.42 -9.71 8.27
CA LYS A 105 6.25 -8.83 9.10
C LYS A 105 7.74 -8.98 8.83
N ASP A 106 8.17 -10.17 8.40
CA ASP A 106 9.56 -10.42 8.00
C ASP A 106 9.98 -9.65 6.74
N LEU A 107 9.02 -9.22 5.92
CA LEU A 107 9.27 -8.37 4.75
C LEU A 107 9.32 -6.90 5.11
N TYR A 108 8.54 -6.49 6.10
CA TYR A 108 8.51 -5.11 6.58
C TYR A 108 9.88 -4.68 7.16
N LYS A 109 10.46 -5.52 8.04
CA LYS A 109 11.77 -5.25 8.69
C LYS A 109 12.92 -5.05 7.71
N ARG A 110 12.84 -5.64 6.51
CA ARG A 110 13.87 -5.52 5.46
C ARG A 110 13.75 -4.25 4.62
N THR A 111 12.58 -3.62 4.63
CA THR A 111 12.31 -2.41 3.84
C THR A 111 12.64 -1.15 4.62
N ASP A 112 12.53 -1.19 5.95
CA ASP A 112 12.88 -0.07 6.84
C ASP A 112 14.37 0.00 7.20
N SER A 113 15.17 -1.02 6.86
CA SER A 113 16.63 -1.03 7.03
C SER A 113 17.38 -0.20 5.97
N SER A 114 16.68 0.58 5.15
CA SER A 114 17.25 1.62 4.28
C SER A 114 16.91 3.02 4.78
N GLY A 115 17.10 3.27 6.08
CA GLY A 115 17.45 4.59 6.59
C GLY A 115 18.91 4.91 6.22
N PRO A 116 19.34 6.19 6.22
CA PRO A 116 20.66 6.54 5.69
C PRO A 116 21.73 5.80 6.49
N GLU A 117 22.54 5.01 5.79
CA GLU A 117 23.93 4.78 6.20
C GLU A 117 24.58 6.15 6.24
N GLY A 118 24.55 6.77 7.43
CA GLY A 118 25.48 7.82 7.78
C GLY A 118 26.85 7.16 7.88
N ASP A 119 27.66 7.38 6.86
CA ASP A 119 29.11 7.33 6.92
C ASP A 119 29.62 7.94 8.24
N ARG A 120 30.50 7.17 8.92
CA ARG A 120 31.76 7.60 9.58
C ARG A 120 31.65 8.62 10.74
N ASP A 121 32.40 8.51 11.85
CA ASP A 121 33.66 7.84 12.19
C ASP A 121 33.58 7.21 13.60
#